data_AF-A0A8S3FUA0-F1
#
_entry.id   AF-A0A8S3FUA0-F1
#
_cell.length_a   1.000
_cell.length_b   1.000
_cell.length_c   1.000
_cell.angle_alpha   90.00
_cell.angle_beta   90.00
_cell.angle_gamma   90.00
#
_symmetry.space_group_name_H-M   'P 1'
#
loop_
_entity.id
_entity.type
_entity.pdbx_description
1 polymer ?
#
loop_
_entity_poly.entity_id
_entity_poly.type
_entity_poly.pdbx_seq_one_letter_code
_entity_poly.pdbx_strand_id
1 'polypeptide(L)'
;MDVVITNQNDASISVLLGNADETFQSSIDYVVGNYPISVTSDDFTGDSKMDLLVANYDDNTVILMFGINGQFSANFDVIAVGLKPTCIVSGDFNQDGNIDWAVTNSGDNAVGVALGLGFGFFGKQLIYSVGSNPVAMTCQDFNSDDQLDLIVVNYGNNSIGVVLGNTDGTFQSQMAYNVGISPNSIVAADFNNDTWLDLALTLSNESSVGVLFNDGNGVFQGLVKYTVGSSPSSVKANYYSKSGNIDLVVVNSGENTWCILSNLGSGTFQSNIFYVTGMNPVSLVSADFNNDGLPDVFEINHADNN
;
A
#
# COMPACT_ATOMS: atom_id res chain seq x y z
N MET A 1 -2.55 18.91 -0.91
CA MET A 1 -2.08 17.59 -0.48
C MET A 1 -0.60 17.50 -0.80
N ASP A 2 0.19 16.91 0.10
CA ASP A 2 1.63 16.72 -0.10
C ASP A 2 1.89 15.28 -0.57
N VAL A 3 3.02 15.06 -1.26
CA VAL A 3 3.39 13.75 -1.79
C VAL A 3 4.78 13.37 -1.30
N VAL A 4 4.95 12.11 -0.90
CA VAL A 4 6.25 11.53 -0.53
C VAL A 4 6.58 10.42 -1.52
N ILE A 5 7.79 10.45 -2.07
CA ILE A 5 8.29 9.49 -3.07
C ILE A 5 9.56 8.84 -2.54
N THR A 6 9.67 7.52 -2.65
CA THR A 6 10.90 6.79 -2.31
C THR A 6 11.84 6.72 -3.52
N ASN A 7 13.06 7.22 -3.38
CA ASN A 7 14.08 7.20 -4.43
C ASN A 7 14.99 5.99 -4.25
N GLN A 8 14.54 4.86 -4.82
CA GLN A 8 15.17 3.56 -4.68
C GLN A 8 16.69 3.54 -4.97
N ASN A 9 17.16 4.34 -5.93
CA ASN A 9 18.57 4.35 -6.34
C ASN A 9 19.43 5.42 -5.64
N ASP A 10 18.82 6.36 -4.94
CA ASP A 10 19.48 7.55 -4.38
C ASP A 10 19.44 7.62 -2.85
N ALA A 11 19.14 6.47 -2.20
CA ALA A 11 19.10 6.31 -0.75
C ALA A 11 18.29 7.39 0.00
N SER A 12 17.25 7.92 -0.66
CA SER A 12 16.52 9.10 -0.22
C SER A 12 15.02 8.96 -0.43
N ILE A 13 14.26 9.83 0.21
CA ILE A 13 12.88 10.16 -0.16
C ILE A 13 12.81 11.60 -0.64
N SER A 14 11.87 11.91 -1.53
CA SER A 14 11.52 13.26 -1.94
C SER A 14 10.15 13.64 -1.40
N VAL A 15 10.04 14.82 -0.80
CA VAL A 15 8.77 15.39 -0.32
C VAL A 15 8.38 16.58 -1.20
N LEU A 16 7.20 16.51 -1.80
CA LEU A 16 6.63 17.52 -2.67
C LEU A 16 5.43 18.16 -1.96
N LEU A 17 5.58 19.43 -1.56
CA LEU A 17 4.50 20.17 -0.89
C LEU A 17 3.51 20.71 -1.92
N GLY A 18 2.21 20.50 -1.70
CA GLY A 18 1.16 20.95 -2.59
C GLY A 18 0.85 22.44 -2.44
N ASN A 19 0.70 23.16 -3.55
CA ASN A 19 0.36 24.58 -3.57
C ASN A 19 -1.15 24.89 -3.49
N ALA A 20 -1.99 23.85 -3.36
CA ALA A 20 -3.46 23.93 -3.42
C ALA A 20 -4.02 24.49 -4.75
N ASP A 21 -3.23 24.40 -5.83
CA ASP A 21 -3.58 24.82 -7.19
C ASP A 21 -3.18 23.75 -8.23
N GLU A 22 -3.24 22.47 -7.85
CA GLU A 22 -2.82 21.30 -8.66
C GLU A 22 -1.31 21.24 -8.98
N THR A 23 -0.50 22.15 -8.43
CA THR A 23 0.96 22.12 -8.58
C THR A 23 1.67 21.78 -7.27
N PHE A 24 2.92 21.32 -7.39
CA PHE A 24 3.82 21.08 -6.27
C PHE A 24 4.95 22.11 -6.23
N GLN A 25 5.43 22.39 -5.02
CA GLN A 25 6.71 23.07 -4.80
C GLN A 25 7.87 22.18 -5.24
N SER A 26 9.08 22.76 -5.32
CA SER A 26 10.29 21.96 -5.51
C SER A 26 10.43 20.91 -4.41
N SER A 27 10.83 19.70 -4.79
CA SER A 27 11.02 18.61 -3.84
C SER A 27 12.10 18.94 -2.82
N ILE A 28 11.91 18.47 -1.60
CA ILE A 28 12.94 18.41 -0.56
C ILE A 28 13.34 16.96 -0.38
N ASP A 29 14.62 16.67 -0.54
CA ASP A 29 15.15 15.31 -0.43
C ASP A 29 15.74 15.05 0.95
N TYR A 30 15.40 13.89 1.51
CA TYR A 30 15.90 13.40 2.79
C TYR A 30 16.64 12.08 2.59
N VAL A 31 17.85 11.96 3.11
CA VAL A 31 18.61 10.70 3.09
C VAL A 31 18.04 9.79 4.19
N VAL A 32 17.60 8.59 3.82
CA VAL A 32 16.86 7.69 4.72
C VAL A 32 17.51 6.32 4.91
N GLY A 33 18.32 5.88 3.94
CA GLY A 33 18.91 4.54 3.91
C GLY A 33 18.91 3.95 2.50
N ASN A 34 19.60 2.83 2.30
CA ASN A 34 19.77 2.20 1.00
C ASN A 34 18.51 1.47 0.54
N TYR A 35 18.17 1.70 -0.72
CA TYR A 35 17.02 1.12 -1.40
C TYR A 35 15.70 1.30 -0.62
N PRO A 36 15.27 2.56 -0.36
CA PRO A 36 13.98 2.82 0.28
C PRO A 36 12.86 2.36 -0.65
N ILE A 37 11.97 1.52 -0.15
CA ILE A 37 10.99 0.82 -0.98
C ILE A 37 9.54 1.09 -0.58
N SER A 38 9.30 1.49 0.67
CA SER A 38 7.96 1.75 1.18
C SER A 38 7.98 2.83 2.24
N VAL A 39 6.95 3.67 2.25
CA VAL A 39 6.75 4.75 3.22
C VAL A 39 5.28 4.76 3.67
N THR A 40 5.06 4.96 4.96
CA THR A 40 3.74 5.28 5.52
C THR A 40 3.83 6.56 6.35
N SER A 41 2.71 7.24 6.51
CA SER A 41 2.61 8.47 7.31
C SER A 41 1.51 8.35 8.36
N ASP A 42 1.81 8.68 9.61
CA ASP A 42 0.85 8.72 10.71
C ASP A 42 1.37 9.60 11.86
N ASP A 43 0.55 9.86 12.88
CA ASP A 43 0.97 10.58 14.10
C ASP A 43 1.64 9.62 15.10
N PHE A 44 2.82 9.10 14.75
CA PHE A 44 3.56 8.14 15.59
C PHE A 44 4.02 8.74 16.93
N THR A 45 4.11 10.07 17.02
CA THR A 45 4.49 10.78 18.24
C THR A 45 3.32 11.19 19.13
N GLY A 46 2.09 11.22 18.60
CA GLY A 46 0.91 11.73 19.29
C GLY A 46 0.89 13.25 19.43
N ASP A 47 1.62 13.96 18.56
CA ASP A 47 1.78 15.42 18.60
C ASP A 47 0.88 16.15 17.57
N SER A 48 -0.01 15.40 16.91
CA SER A 48 -0.92 15.84 15.85
C SER A 48 -0.22 16.36 14.60
N LYS A 49 1.04 15.97 14.37
CA LYS A 49 1.73 16.16 13.10
C LYS A 49 1.99 14.80 12.46
N MET A 50 1.95 14.78 11.13
CA MET A 50 2.30 13.58 10.38
C MET A 50 3.80 13.33 10.49
N ASP A 51 4.15 12.14 10.95
CA ASP A 51 5.48 11.55 10.95
C ASP A 51 5.58 10.54 9.79
N LEU A 52 6.79 10.10 9.43
CA LEU A 52 7.00 9.06 8.41
C LEU A 52 7.73 7.84 8.98
N LEU A 53 7.27 6.66 8.59
CA LEU A 53 8.09 5.45 8.65
C LEU A 53 8.53 5.06 7.24
N VAL A 54 9.84 4.83 7.05
CA VAL A 54 10.42 4.44 5.75
C VAL A 54 11.15 3.11 5.88
N ALA A 55 10.79 2.13 5.05
CA ALA A 55 11.45 0.83 4.97
C ALA A 55 12.59 0.86 3.95
N ASN A 56 13.80 0.53 4.40
CA ASN A 56 15.02 0.46 3.60
C ASN A 56 15.39 -1.00 3.34
N TYR A 57 15.18 -1.44 2.10
CA TYR A 57 15.24 -2.86 1.71
C TYR A 57 16.64 -3.46 1.92
N ASP A 58 17.70 -2.77 1.49
CA ASP A 58 19.06 -3.31 1.55
C ASP A 58 19.70 -3.17 2.94
N ASP A 59 19.22 -2.22 3.75
CA ASP A 59 19.72 -2.00 5.11
C ASP A 59 19.03 -2.91 6.15
N ASN A 60 17.90 -3.54 5.81
CA ASN A 60 17.05 -4.28 6.76
C ASN A 60 16.60 -3.40 7.93
N THR A 61 16.22 -2.15 7.62
CA THR A 61 15.78 -1.17 8.61
C THR A 61 14.46 -0.53 8.24
N VAL A 62 13.75 -0.06 9.26
CA VAL A 62 12.72 0.96 9.16
C VAL A 62 13.23 2.19 9.91
N ILE A 63 13.06 3.39 9.38
CA ILE A 63 13.42 4.64 10.06
C ILE A 63 12.17 5.46 10.41
N LEU A 64 12.19 6.17 11.53
CA LEU A 64 11.13 7.10 11.95
C LEU A 64 11.58 8.54 11.81
N MET A 65 10.92 9.29 10.93
CA MET A 65 11.18 10.71 10.69
C MET A 65 10.06 11.57 11.27
N PHE A 66 10.41 12.43 12.25
CA PHE A 66 9.43 13.30 12.89
C PHE A 66 9.02 14.48 12.03
N GLY A 67 7.72 14.78 12.00
CA GLY A 67 7.14 15.97 11.41
C GLY A 67 7.44 17.23 12.23
N ILE A 68 8.06 18.23 11.62
CA ILE A 68 8.42 19.50 12.24
C ILE A 68 8.05 20.64 11.28
N ASN A 69 6.94 21.33 11.57
CA ASN A 69 6.52 22.55 10.86
C ASN A 69 6.46 22.41 9.32
N GLY A 70 5.91 21.31 8.82
CA GLY A 70 5.81 21.04 7.37
C GLY A 70 7.08 20.50 6.72
N GLN A 71 8.06 20.08 7.52
CA GLN A 71 9.27 19.38 7.10
C GLN A 71 9.47 18.15 7.97
N PHE A 72 10.45 17.30 7.63
CA PHE A 72 10.85 16.16 8.45
C PHE A 72 12.22 16.36 9.10
N SER A 73 12.39 15.80 10.30
CA SER A 73 13.66 15.81 11.00
C SER A 73 14.73 15.04 10.22
N ALA A 74 15.93 15.62 10.10
CA ALA A 74 17.10 14.92 9.57
C ALA A 74 17.71 13.92 10.59
N ASN A 75 17.34 14.04 11.87
CA ASN A 75 17.64 13.04 12.89
C ASN A 75 16.43 12.12 13.01
N PHE A 76 16.67 10.82 12.81
CA PHE A 76 15.66 9.78 12.88
C PHE A 76 16.16 8.61 13.71
N ASP A 77 15.21 7.87 14.29
CA ASP A 77 15.51 6.61 14.93
C ASP A 77 15.57 5.51 13.87
N VAL A 78 16.60 4.65 13.97
CA VAL A 78 16.79 3.50 13.07
C VAL A 78 16.37 2.24 13.80
N ILE A 79 15.37 1.57 13.26
CA ILE A 79 14.78 0.35 13.82
C ILE A 79 15.22 -0.82 12.93
N ALA A 80 15.97 -1.76 13.50
CA ALA A 80 16.30 -3.00 12.81
C ALA A 80 15.04 -3.86 12.64
N VAL A 81 14.83 -4.39 11.44
CA VAL A 81 13.71 -5.29 11.11
C VAL A 81 14.25 -6.60 10.52
N GLY A 82 13.36 -7.45 10.01
CA GLY A 82 13.73 -8.65 9.30
C GLY A 82 14.45 -8.37 7.97
N LEU A 83 14.86 -9.44 7.30
CA LEU A 83 15.60 -9.34 6.06
C LEU A 83 14.71 -8.84 4.92
N LYS A 84 15.21 -7.84 4.19
CA LYS A 84 14.62 -7.30 2.95
C LYS A 84 13.17 -6.83 3.16
N PRO A 85 12.94 -5.80 3.99
CA PRO A 85 11.61 -5.23 4.19
C PRO A 85 11.07 -4.67 2.86
N THR A 86 9.78 -4.86 2.58
CA THR A 86 9.18 -4.56 1.26
C THR A 86 7.97 -3.64 1.31
N CYS A 87 7.15 -3.72 2.35
CA CYS A 87 5.96 -2.91 2.51
C CYS A 87 5.75 -2.62 4.00
N ILE A 88 5.39 -1.38 4.32
CA ILE A 88 5.02 -0.94 5.67
C ILE A 88 3.61 -0.38 5.69
N VAL A 89 2.86 -0.70 6.74
CA VAL A 89 1.52 -0.14 7.04
C VAL A 89 1.47 0.29 8.50
N SER A 90 0.59 1.23 8.81
CA SER A 90 0.35 1.72 10.17
C SER A 90 -1.14 1.68 10.53
N GLY A 91 -1.42 1.62 11.83
CA GLY A 91 -2.77 1.65 12.40
C GLY A 91 -2.73 1.36 13.90
N ASP A 92 -3.81 1.64 14.61
CA ASP A 92 -3.94 1.32 16.04
C ASP A 92 -4.48 -0.12 16.18
N PHE A 93 -3.59 -1.12 16.24
CA PHE A 93 -3.95 -2.54 16.21
C PHE A 93 -4.52 -3.03 17.54
N ASN A 94 -4.21 -2.34 18.65
CA ASN A 94 -4.68 -2.68 20.00
C ASN A 94 -5.70 -1.68 20.58
N GLN A 95 -6.11 -0.68 19.81
CA GLN A 95 -7.05 0.38 20.18
C GLN A 95 -6.63 1.18 21.42
N ASP A 96 -5.33 1.40 21.61
CA ASP A 96 -4.80 2.16 22.75
C ASP A 96 -4.57 3.66 22.46
N GLY A 97 -4.81 4.07 21.21
CA GLY A 97 -4.65 5.44 20.73
C GLY A 97 -3.24 5.81 20.31
N ASN A 98 -2.26 4.90 20.43
CA ASN A 98 -0.94 5.06 19.82
C ASN A 98 -0.90 4.31 18.49
N ILE A 99 -0.19 4.87 17.53
CA ILE A 99 -0.07 4.24 16.22
C ILE A 99 0.95 3.10 16.26
N ASP A 100 0.52 1.92 15.82
CA ASP A 100 1.34 0.74 15.60
C ASP A 100 1.78 0.64 14.13
N TRP A 101 2.68 -0.29 13.84
CA TRP A 101 3.04 -0.59 12.45
C TRP A 101 3.39 -2.05 12.21
N ALA A 102 3.22 -2.47 10.96
CA ALA A 102 3.61 -3.78 10.48
C ALA A 102 4.47 -3.65 9.21
N VAL A 103 5.47 -4.51 9.06
CA VAL A 103 6.36 -4.56 7.89
C VAL A 103 6.48 -5.98 7.34
N THR A 104 6.37 -6.15 6.02
CA THR A 104 6.66 -7.42 5.35
C THR A 104 8.17 -7.56 5.10
N ASN A 105 8.76 -8.66 5.55
CA ASN A 105 10.18 -8.98 5.38
C ASN A 105 10.32 -10.14 4.38
N SER A 106 10.63 -9.80 3.14
CA SER A 106 10.64 -10.76 2.02
C SER A 106 11.71 -11.84 2.17
N GLY A 107 12.85 -11.51 2.78
CA GLY A 107 13.95 -12.43 3.03
C GLY A 107 13.63 -13.46 4.11
N ASP A 108 12.72 -13.13 5.02
CA ASP A 108 12.33 -13.99 6.14
C ASP A 108 11.00 -14.72 5.91
N ASN A 109 10.25 -14.35 4.87
CA ASN A 109 8.86 -14.80 4.65
C ASN A 109 7.98 -14.54 5.87
N ALA A 110 8.10 -13.34 6.44
CA ALA A 110 7.44 -12.96 7.69
C ALA A 110 6.93 -11.52 7.68
N VAL A 111 5.96 -11.24 8.54
CA VAL A 111 5.55 -9.88 8.92
C VAL A 111 6.06 -9.61 10.33
N GLY A 112 6.74 -8.48 10.52
CA GLY A 112 7.08 -7.95 11.83
C GLY A 112 6.06 -6.89 12.24
N VAL A 113 5.51 -6.98 13.45
CA VAL A 113 4.52 -6.05 14.01
C VAL A 113 5.09 -5.42 15.26
N ALA A 114 5.07 -4.09 15.37
CA ALA A 114 5.47 -3.38 16.57
C ALA A 114 4.36 -2.45 17.05
N LEU A 115 3.96 -2.63 18.31
CA LEU A 115 2.97 -1.77 18.96
C LEU A 115 3.60 -0.44 19.38
N GLY A 116 2.90 0.67 19.16
CA GLY A 116 3.20 1.99 19.64
C GLY A 116 3.14 2.06 21.17
N LEU A 117 4.10 2.76 21.74
CA LEU A 117 4.14 3.08 23.18
C LEU A 117 3.93 4.59 23.41
N GLY A 118 3.59 5.32 22.34
CA GLY A 118 3.50 6.77 22.29
C GLY A 118 4.86 7.47 22.15
N PHE A 119 4.83 8.76 21.80
CA PHE A 119 6.04 9.61 21.69
C PHE A 119 7.13 9.06 20.77
N GLY A 120 6.77 8.34 19.72
CA GLY A 120 7.71 7.74 18.76
C GLY A 120 8.43 6.48 19.26
N PHE A 121 8.01 5.91 20.40
CA PHE A 121 8.55 4.66 20.91
C PHE A 121 7.71 3.47 20.47
N PHE A 122 8.37 2.34 20.17
CA PHE A 122 7.71 1.10 19.79
C PHE A 122 8.16 -0.06 20.68
N GLY A 123 7.24 -0.99 20.91
CA GLY A 123 7.50 -2.27 21.56
C GLY A 123 8.40 -3.17 20.72
N LYS A 124 8.78 -4.31 21.31
CA LYS A 124 9.52 -5.34 20.59
C LYS A 124 8.64 -5.92 19.48
N GLN A 125 9.22 -6.10 18.29
CA GLN A 125 8.53 -6.73 17.18
C GLN A 125 8.08 -8.16 17.51
N LEU A 126 6.80 -8.44 17.23
CA LEU A 126 6.23 -9.77 17.12
C LEU A 126 6.32 -10.22 15.66
N ILE A 127 6.74 -11.47 15.44
CA ILE A 127 7.01 -11.99 14.10
C ILE A 127 5.98 -13.06 13.75
N TYR A 128 5.31 -12.88 12.61
CA TYR A 128 4.31 -13.79 12.08
C TYR A 128 4.79 -14.37 10.75
N SER A 129 4.86 -15.70 10.64
CA SER A 129 5.23 -16.35 9.39
C SER A 129 4.10 -16.22 8.36
N VAL A 130 4.46 -15.78 7.15
CA VAL A 130 3.54 -15.63 6.03
C VAL A 130 3.98 -16.50 4.83
N GLY A 131 3.36 -16.30 3.67
CA GLY A 131 3.76 -16.96 2.43
C GLY A 131 5.14 -16.53 1.94
N SER A 132 5.57 -17.09 0.81
CA SER A 132 6.92 -16.85 0.31
C SER A 132 7.04 -15.51 -0.41
N ASN A 133 8.13 -14.79 -0.16
CA ASN A 133 8.45 -13.49 -0.75
C ASN A 133 7.25 -12.52 -0.67
N PRO A 134 6.81 -12.12 0.55
CA PRO A 134 5.80 -11.10 0.72
C PRO A 134 6.27 -9.77 0.12
N VAL A 135 5.42 -9.11 -0.68
CA VAL A 135 5.78 -7.89 -1.45
C VAL A 135 4.85 -6.71 -1.22
N ALA A 136 3.63 -6.93 -0.75
CA ALA A 136 2.65 -5.89 -0.47
C ALA A 136 1.75 -6.29 0.70
N MET A 137 1.15 -5.31 1.36
CA MET A 137 0.26 -5.50 2.49
C MET A 137 -0.77 -4.38 2.57
N THR A 138 -1.97 -4.69 3.07
CA THR A 138 -2.99 -3.70 3.49
C THR A 138 -3.52 -4.06 4.87
N CYS A 139 -4.03 -3.08 5.61
CA CYS A 139 -4.41 -3.20 7.03
C CYS A 139 -5.77 -2.55 7.35
N GLN A 140 -6.85 -3.34 7.43
CA GLN A 140 -8.22 -2.89 7.65
C GLN A 140 -9.01 -3.98 8.38
N ASP A 141 -10.18 -3.65 8.94
CA ASP A 141 -11.13 -4.67 9.42
C ASP A 141 -11.75 -5.41 8.23
N PHE A 142 -11.41 -6.70 8.08
CA PHE A 142 -11.92 -7.56 7.00
C PHE A 142 -12.95 -8.57 7.50
N ASN A 143 -13.24 -8.66 8.79
CA ASN A 143 -14.17 -9.63 9.36
C ASN A 143 -15.30 -9.00 10.21
N SER A 144 -15.41 -7.67 10.19
CA SER A 144 -16.38 -6.86 10.93
C SER A 144 -16.35 -7.07 12.44
N ASP A 145 -15.16 -7.29 13.02
CA ASP A 145 -14.96 -7.42 14.46
C ASP A 145 -14.37 -6.17 15.13
N ASP A 146 -14.28 -5.06 14.39
CA ASP A 146 -13.69 -3.78 14.79
C ASP A 146 -12.17 -3.84 15.06
N GLN A 147 -11.49 -4.96 14.75
CA GLN A 147 -10.03 -5.07 14.80
C GLN A 147 -9.40 -4.91 13.43
N LEU A 148 -8.21 -4.31 13.41
CA LEU A 148 -7.42 -4.24 12.19
C LEU A 148 -6.81 -5.61 11.87
N ASP A 149 -7.10 -6.11 10.68
CA ASP A 149 -6.52 -7.33 10.10
C ASP A 149 -5.48 -6.96 9.03
N LEU A 150 -4.62 -7.91 8.67
CA LEU A 150 -3.64 -7.76 7.58
C LEU A 150 -3.96 -8.70 6.41
N ILE A 151 -3.87 -8.16 5.19
CA ILE A 151 -3.80 -8.97 3.97
C ILE A 151 -2.41 -8.83 3.38
N VAL A 152 -1.71 -9.95 3.24
CA VAL A 152 -0.32 -10.00 2.77
C VAL A 152 -0.24 -10.64 1.40
N VAL A 153 0.33 -9.96 0.42
CA VAL A 153 0.57 -10.48 -0.93
C VAL A 153 1.89 -11.22 -0.96
N ASN A 154 1.83 -12.52 -1.26
CA ASN A 154 2.99 -13.40 -1.31
C ASN A 154 3.34 -13.75 -2.76
N TYR A 155 4.28 -13.02 -3.32
CA TYR A 155 4.70 -13.16 -4.72
C TYR A 155 5.25 -14.56 -5.00
N GLY A 156 6.07 -15.10 -4.09
CA GLY A 156 6.87 -16.30 -4.31
C GLY A 156 6.06 -17.60 -4.39
N ASN A 157 4.87 -17.63 -3.79
CA ASN A 157 3.98 -18.79 -3.81
C ASN A 157 2.59 -18.49 -4.41
N ASN A 158 2.42 -17.35 -5.11
CA ASN A 158 1.21 -17.03 -5.86
C ASN A 158 -0.07 -16.94 -5.00
N SER A 159 0.07 -16.40 -3.78
CA SER A 159 -1.01 -16.38 -2.80
C SER A 159 -1.17 -15.03 -2.11
N ILE A 160 -2.32 -14.84 -1.45
CA ILE A 160 -2.46 -13.88 -0.36
C ILE A 160 -2.58 -14.63 0.98
N GLY A 161 -2.13 -14.01 2.06
CA GLY A 161 -2.37 -14.45 3.42
C GLY A 161 -3.31 -13.48 4.13
N VAL A 162 -4.41 -13.98 4.69
CA VAL A 162 -5.31 -13.25 5.57
C VAL A 162 -4.87 -13.49 7.01
N VAL A 163 -4.52 -12.44 7.73
CA VAL A 163 -3.99 -12.50 9.08
C VAL A 163 -4.88 -11.66 9.99
N LEU A 164 -5.79 -12.33 10.71
CA LEU A 164 -6.79 -11.64 11.53
C LEU A 164 -6.16 -11.06 12.80
N GLY A 165 -6.57 -9.85 13.16
CA GLY A 165 -6.17 -9.16 14.37
C GLY A 165 -6.86 -9.72 15.62
N ASN A 166 -6.27 -9.47 16.77
CA ASN A 166 -6.89 -9.67 18.08
C ASN A 166 -6.93 -8.33 18.82
N THR A 167 -7.77 -8.25 19.85
CA THR A 167 -7.97 -7.03 20.66
C THR A 167 -6.72 -6.52 21.38
N ASP A 168 -5.67 -7.33 21.50
CA ASP A 168 -4.42 -6.97 22.17
C ASP A 168 -3.31 -6.54 21.19
N GLY A 169 -3.63 -6.34 19.91
CA GLY A 169 -2.67 -6.01 18.85
C GLY A 169 -1.83 -7.20 18.40
N THR A 170 -2.13 -8.42 18.87
CA THR A 170 -1.55 -9.64 18.29
C THR A 170 -2.34 -10.10 17.08
N PHE A 171 -1.75 -10.97 16.28
CA PHE A 171 -2.36 -11.50 15.05
C PHE A 171 -2.45 -13.02 15.08
N GLN A 172 -3.45 -13.56 14.39
CA GLN A 172 -3.64 -14.99 14.23
C GLN A 172 -2.69 -15.58 13.18
N SER A 173 -2.69 -16.91 13.03
CA SER A 173 -1.95 -17.55 11.93
C SER A 173 -2.65 -17.26 10.60
N GLN A 174 -1.86 -17.06 9.53
CA GLN A 174 -2.42 -16.73 8.22
C GLN A 174 -3.35 -17.83 7.67
N MET A 175 -4.42 -17.40 7.00
CA MET A 175 -5.20 -18.21 6.08
C MET A 175 -4.76 -17.87 4.65
N ALA A 176 -4.25 -18.85 3.91
CA ALA A 176 -3.68 -18.61 2.58
C ALA A 176 -4.67 -18.92 1.45
N TYR A 177 -4.74 -18.03 0.47
CA TYR A 177 -5.59 -18.15 -0.73
C TYR A 177 -4.74 -18.02 -1.99
N ASN A 178 -4.86 -18.96 -2.92
CA ASN A 178 -4.20 -18.85 -4.22
C ASN A 178 -4.98 -17.87 -5.11
N VAL A 179 -4.27 -16.89 -5.70
CA VAL A 179 -4.91 -15.80 -6.45
C VAL A 179 -4.52 -15.75 -7.93
N GLY A 180 -3.34 -16.27 -8.28
CA GLY A 180 -2.81 -16.20 -9.64
C GLY A 180 -1.30 -15.96 -9.64
N ILE A 181 -0.70 -15.93 -10.83
CA ILE A 181 0.75 -15.93 -10.97
C ILE A 181 1.33 -14.52 -10.73
N SER A 182 2.34 -14.46 -9.86
CA SER A 182 3.11 -13.27 -9.54
C SER A 182 2.26 -12.08 -9.09
N PRO A 183 1.46 -12.24 -8.01
CA PRO A 183 0.70 -11.15 -7.45
C PRO A 183 1.67 -10.08 -6.91
N ASN A 184 1.41 -8.81 -7.20
CA ASN A 184 2.39 -7.74 -6.92
C ASN A 184 1.83 -6.58 -6.09
N SER A 185 0.65 -6.08 -6.42
CA SER A 185 -0.02 -4.99 -5.73
C SER A 185 -1.42 -5.41 -5.29
N ILE A 186 -1.94 -4.77 -4.24
CA ILE A 186 -3.28 -5.02 -3.70
C ILE A 186 -3.95 -3.71 -3.28
N VAL A 187 -5.27 -3.66 -3.41
CA VAL A 187 -6.13 -2.62 -2.86
C VAL A 187 -7.41 -3.25 -2.32
N ALA A 188 -7.93 -2.68 -1.23
CA ALA A 188 -9.19 -3.09 -0.62
C ALA A 188 -10.26 -2.01 -0.81
N ALA A 189 -11.48 -2.42 -1.16
CA ALA A 189 -12.66 -1.55 -1.26
C ALA A 189 -13.93 -2.40 -1.40
N ASP A 190 -15.10 -1.84 -1.10
CA ASP A 190 -16.39 -2.48 -1.39
C ASP A 190 -16.67 -2.37 -2.90
N PHE A 191 -16.41 -3.44 -3.67
CA PHE A 191 -16.57 -3.41 -5.12
C PHE A 191 -17.98 -3.85 -5.55
N ASN A 192 -18.73 -4.52 -4.70
CA ASN A 192 -20.04 -5.10 -5.04
C ASN A 192 -21.22 -4.46 -4.29
N ASN A 193 -20.96 -3.43 -3.48
CA ASN A 193 -21.90 -2.70 -2.64
C ASN A 193 -22.58 -3.57 -1.57
N ASP A 194 -21.87 -4.56 -1.03
CA ASP A 194 -22.35 -5.42 0.07
C ASP A 194 -21.87 -4.98 1.46
N THR A 195 -21.17 -3.85 1.55
CA THR A 195 -20.58 -3.23 2.75
C THR A 195 -19.30 -3.88 3.27
N TRP A 196 -18.87 -5.00 2.70
CA TRP A 196 -17.61 -5.65 3.08
C TRP A 196 -16.48 -5.25 2.13
N LEU A 197 -15.28 -5.13 2.68
CA LEU A 197 -14.11 -4.82 1.88
C LEU A 197 -13.69 -6.05 1.07
N ASP A 198 -13.77 -5.93 -0.25
CA ASP A 198 -13.25 -6.86 -1.23
C ASP A 198 -11.78 -6.54 -1.56
N LEU A 199 -11.13 -7.40 -2.35
CA LEU A 199 -9.73 -7.23 -2.75
C LEU A 199 -9.57 -7.20 -4.27
N ALA A 200 -8.78 -6.27 -4.77
CA ALA A 200 -8.28 -6.26 -6.14
C ALA A 200 -6.75 -6.30 -6.14
N LEU A 201 -6.16 -7.13 -7.00
CA LEU A 201 -4.72 -7.38 -7.01
C LEU A 201 -4.17 -7.58 -8.42
N THR A 202 -2.98 -7.02 -8.68
CA THR A 202 -2.30 -7.17 -9.97
C THR A 202 -1.62 -8.53 -10.06
N LEU A 203 -1.85 -9.24 -11.17
CA LEU A 203 -1.23 -10.52 -11.50
C LEU A 203 -0.27 -10.31 -12.66
N SER A 204 0.95 -9.87 -12.34
CA SER A 204 1.92 -9.32 -13.29
C SER A 204 2.21 -10.24 -14.48
N ASN A 205 2.42 -11.53 -14.23
CA ASN A 205 2.73 -12.52 -15.27
C ASN A 205 1.49 -13.10 -15.99
N GLU A 206 0.29 -12.65 -15.62
CA GLU A 206 -0.96 -13.01 -16.30
C GLU A 206 -1.57 -11.83 -17.08
N SER A 207 -0.96 -10.65 -17.04
CA SER A 207 -1.53 -9.41 -17.60
C SER A 207 -2.98 -9.20 -17.16
N SER A 208 -3.26 -9.39 -15.87
CA SER A 208 -4.61 -9.29 -15.32
C SER A 208 -4.65 -8.65 -13.94
N VAL A 209 -5.83 -8.16 -13.57
CA VAL A 209 -6.21 -7.88 -12.18
C VAL A 209 -7.17 -8.98 -11.72
N GLY A 210 -6.86 -9.61 -10.59
CA GLY A 210 -7.77 -10.51 -9.89
C GLY A 210 -8.59 -9.75 -8.86
N VAL A 211 -9.89 -10.03 -8.78
CA VAL A 211 -10.81 -9.48 -7.77
C VAL A 211 -11.36 -10.64 -6.94
N LEU A 212 -11.24 -10.57 -5.62
CA LEU A 212 -11.83 -11.52 -4.67
C LEU A 212 -12.86 -10.82 -3.81
N PHE A 213 -13.98 -11.50 -3.55
CA PHE A 213 -15.07 -11.00 -2.74
C PHE A 213 -14.99 -11.52 -1.32
N ASN A 214 -15.23 -10.64 -0.35
CA ASN A 214 -15.30 -11.00 1.06
C ASN A 214 -16.73 -11.43 1.42
N ASP A 215 -16.87 -12.35 2.39
CA ASP A 215 -18.18 -12.75 2.93
C ASP A 215 -18.54 -12.05 4.25
N GLY A 216 -17.74 -11.04 4.62
CA GLY A 216 -17.86 -10.26 5.85
C GLY A 216 -17.23 -10.91 7.07
N ASN A 217 -16.71 -12.14 6.97
CA ASN A 217 -16.05 -12.84 8.09
C ASN A 217 -14.56 -13.07 7.80
N GLY A 218 -13.95 -12.27 6.92
CA GLY A 218 -12.56 -12.40 6.50
C GLY A 218 -12.29 -13.59 5.58
N VAL A 219 -13.33 -14.18 4.98
CA VAL A 219 -13.18 -15.27 4.01
C VAL A 219 -13.35 -14.74 2.60
N PHE A 220 -12.26 -14.81 1.82
CA PHE A 220 -12.25 -14.34 0.44
C PHE A 220 -12.52 -15.47 -0.56
N GLN A 221 -13.45 -15.23 -1.49
CA GLN A 221 -13.88 -16.21 -2.49
C GLN A 221 -14.14 -15.55 -3.85
N GLY A 222 -14.52 -16.35 -4.84
CA GLY A 222 -15.04 -15.84 -6.10
C GLY A 222 -14.03 -15.05 -6.93
N LEU A 223 -12.77 -15.50 -6.98
CA LEU A 223 -11.73 -14.87 -7.79
C LEU A 223 -12.18 -14.71 -9.26
N VAL A 224 -12.35 -13.46 -9.69
CA VAL A 224 -12.59 -13.09 -11.10
C VAL A 224 -11.38 -12.34 -11.63
N LYS A 225 -10.95 -12.65 -12.87
CA LYS A 225 -9.79 -12.00 -13.49
C LYS A 225 -10.21 -11.12 -14.66
N TYR A 226 -9.65 -9.93 -14.72
CA TYR A 226 -9.85 -8.94 -15.79
C TYR A 226 -8.53 -8.69 -16.50
N THR A 227 -8.50 -8.89 -17.81
CA THR A 227 -7.31 -8.63 -18.62
C THR A 227 -7.00 -7.14 -18.68
N VAL A 228 -5.74 -6.80 -18.44
CA VAL A 228 -5.16 -5.45 -18.54
C VAL A 228 -3.94 -5.48 -19.44
N GLY A 229 -3.13 -4.41 -19.47
CA GLY A 229 -1.87 -4.41 -20.21
C GLY A 229 -0.81 -5.31 -19.57
N SER A 230 0.33 -5.47 -20.23
CA SER A 230 1.42 -6.33 -19.75
C SER A 230 2.11 -5.83 -18.48
N SER A 231 2.49 -6.80 -17.63
CA SER A 231 3.18 -6.61 -16.36
C SER A 231 2.52 -5.53 -15.47
N PRO A 232 1.24 -5.71 -15.07
CA PRO A 232 0.60 -4.76 -14.17
C PRO A 232 1.35 -4.68 -12.84
N SER A 233 1.76 -3.47 -12.46
CA SER A 233 2.63 -3.20 -11.30
C SER A 233 1.88 -2.56 -10.13
N SER A 234 0.83 -1.79 -10.39
CA SER A 234 0.08 -1.09 -9.36
C SER A 234 -1.41 -1.08 -9.67
N VAL A 235 -2.23 -1.21 -8.63
CA VAL A 235 -3.68 -1.04 -8.69
C VAL A 235 -4.14 -0.09 -7.59
N LYS A 236 -5.05 0.83 -7.92
CA LYS A 236 -5.71 1.74 -6.98
C LYS A 236 -7.21 1.70 -7.19
N ALA A 237 -7.97 1.91 -6.12
CA ALA A 237 -9.42 1.88 -6.11
C ALA A 237 -9.97 3.24 -5.67
N ASN A 238 -10.87 3.83 -6.45
CA ASN A 238 -11.56 5.07 -6.09
C ASN A 238 -12.76 5.33 -7.03
N TYR A 239 -13.55 6.38 -6.75
CA TYR A 239 -14.66 6.83 -7.59
C TYR A 239 -14.18 7.60 -8.83
N TYR A 240 -13.49 6.93 -9.75
CA TYR A 240 -12.91 7.55 -10.96
C TYR A 240 -13.96 7.90 -12.02
N SER A 241 -15.14 7.29 -11.98
CA SER A 241 -16.23 7.55 -12.89
C SER A 241 -17.43 8.20 -12.20
N LYS A 242 -18.27 8.86 -13.02
CA LYS A 242 -19.55 9.45 -12.58
C LYS A 242 -20.61 8.41 -12.25
N SER A 243 -20.27 7.11 -12.25
CA SER A 243 -21.20 6.03 -11.92
C SER A 243 -21.53 5.97 -10.43
N GLY A 244 -20.64 6.52 -9.58
CA GLY A 244 -20.74 6.40 -8.13
C GLY A 244 -20.32 5.03 -7.59
N ASN A 245 -19.76 4.15 -8.43
CA ASN A 245 -19.13 2.90 -8.00
C ASN A 245 -17.62 3.08 -7.88
N ILE A 246 -16.99 2.28 -7.03
CA ILE A 246 -15.53 2.25 -6.91
C ILE A 246 -14.95 1.53 -8.13
N ASP A 247 -14.17 2.27 -8.92
CA ASP A 247 -13.44 1.79 -10.10
C ASP A 247 -11.99 1.46 -9.75
N LEU A 248 -11.28 0.79 -10.67
CA LEU A 248 -9.84 0.54 -10.51
C LEU A 248 -9.03 1.29 -11.56
N VAL A 249 -7.91 1.87 -11.15
CA VAL A 249 -6.84 2.31 -12.06
C VAL A 249 -5.67 1.35 -11.93
N VAL A 250 -5.13 0.92 -13.07
CA VAL A 250 -4.06 -0.08 -13.14
C VAL A 250 -2.91 0.44 -13.99
N VAL A 251 -1.69 0.33 -13.46
CA VAL A 251 -0.46 0.63 -14.18
C VAL A 251 0.09 -0.63 -14.81
N ASN A 252 0.38 -0.58 -16.11
CA ASN A 252 0.93 -1.67 -16.91
C ASN A 252 2.38 -1.33 -17.31
N SER A 253 3.31 -1.64 -16.41
CA SER A 253 4.73 -1.30 -16.56
C SER A 253 5.39 -1.92 -17.79
N GLY A 254 4.93 -3.11 -18.23
CA GLY A 254 5.48 -3.80 -19.39
C GLY A 254 5.09 -3.17 -20.73
N GLU A 255 4.02 -2.36 -20.73
CA GLU A 255 3.45 -1.73 -21.91
C GLU A 255 3.56 -0.20 -21.90
N ASN A 256 4.07 0.39 -20.81
CA ASN A 256 4.05 1.84 -20.59
C ASN A 256 2.65 2.42 -20.83
N THR A 257 1.66 1.80 -20.19
CA THR A 257 0.28 2.29 -20.19
C THR A 257 -0.30 2.25 -18.79
N TRP A 258 -1.34 3.02 -18.54
CA TRP A 258 -2.31 2.74 -17.48
C TRP A 258 -3.71 2.63 -18.06
N CYS A 259 -4.60 1.97 -17.33
CA CYS A 259 -6.00 1.81 -17.73
C CYS A 259 -6.95 1.95 -16.55
N ILE A 260 -8.20 2.30 -16.85
CA ILE A 260 -9.32 2.26 -15.88
C ILE A 260 -10.17 1.02 -16.16
N LEU A 261 -10.45 0.26 -15.12
CA LEU A 261 -11.50 -0.75 -15.06
C LEU A 261 -12.71 -0.12 -14.38
N SER A 262 -13.75 0.19 -15.17
CA SER A 262 -14.98 0.77 -14.63
C SER A 262 -15.90 -0.30 -14.05
N ASN A 263 -16.34 -0.09 -12.81
CA ASN A 263 -17.18 -0.99 -12.06
C ASN A 263 -18.67 -0.78 -12.40
N LEU A 264 -19.36 -1.88 -12.68
CA LEU A 264 -20.80 -1.92 -12.95
C LEU A 264 -21.66 -1.93 -11.69
N GLY A 265 -21.05 -1.89 -10.51
CA GLY A 265 -21.72 -1.82 -9.21
C GLY A 265 -22.01 -3.18 -8.57
N SER A 266 -21.52 -4.26 -9.17
CA SER A 266 -21.65 -5.64 -8.66
C SER A 266 -20.30 -6.35 -8.55
N GLY A 267 -19.20 -5.58 -8.46
CA GLY A 267 -17.84 -6.09 -8.55
C GLY A 267 -17.44 -6.59 -9.94
N THR A 268 -18.30 -6.37 -10.94
CA THR A 268 -18.01 -6.69 -12.34
C THR A 268 -17.46 -5.48 -13.06
N PHE A 269 -16.25 -5.61 -13.60
CA PHE A 269 -15.57 -4.52 -14.29
C PHE A 269 -15.66 -4.65 -15.82
N GLN A 270 -15.85 -3.53 -16.50
CA GLN A 270 -15.77 -3.46 -17.97
C GLN A 270 -14.35 -3.18 -18.46
N SER A 271 -14.08 -3.63 -19.70
CA SER A 271 -12.77 -3.49 -20.36
C SER A 271 -12.53 -2.09 -20.95
N ASN A 272 -11.26 -1.82 -21.27
CA ASN A 272 -10.49 -0.63 -20.85
C ASN A 272 -10.53 0.56 -21.82
N ILE A 273 -10.26 1.75 -21.25
CA ILE A 273 -9.59 2.84 -21.96
C ILE A 273 -8.12 2.85 -21.52
N PHE A 274 -7.19 2.81 -22.49
CA PHE A 274 -5.76 2.85 -22.23
C PHE A 274 -5.21 4.26 -22.46
N TYR A 275 -4.28 4.65 -21.60
CA TYR A 275 -3.54 5.90 -21.69
C TYR A 275 -2.04 5.57 -21.75
N VAL A 276 -1.32 6.25 -22.64
CA VAL A 276 0.13 6.07 -22.81
C VAL A 276 0.86 6.86 -21.73
N THR A 277 1.91 6.28 -21.17
CA THR A 277 2.68 6.84 -20.06
C THR A 277 4.10 7.24 -20.44
N GLY A 278 4.86 7.75 -19.46
CA GLY A 278 6.32 7.76 -19.51
C GLY A 278 6.91 6.34 -19.50
N MET A 279 8.24 6.22 -19.55
CA MET A 279 8.91 4.91 -19.52
C MET A 279 8.95 4.33 -18.10
N ASN A 280 8.54 3.06 -17.96
CA ASN A 280 8.54 2.27 -16.71
C ASN A 280 7.75 2.91 -15.56
N PRO A 281 6.41 3.04 -15.68
CA PRO A 281 5.57 3.52 -14.59
C PRO A 281 5.54 2.49 -13.44
N VAL A 282 5.74 2.98 -12.22
CA VAL A 282 5.93 2.16 -11.02
C VAL A 282 4.72 2.21 -10.11
N SER A 283 4.15 3.39 -9.90
CA SER A 283 3.06 3.59 -8.96
C SER A 283 2.15 4.76 -9.37
N LEU A 284 1.00 4.86 -8.71
CA LEU A 284 0.08 5.98 -8.82
C LEU A 284 -0.22 6.56 -7.44
N VAL A 285 -0.38 7.88 -7.38
CA VAL A 285 -1.05 8.59 -6.31
C VAL A 285 -2.38 9.07 -6.83
N SER A 286 -3.44 8.95 -6.04
CA SER A 286 -4.76 9.44 -6.44
C SER A 286 -5.44 10.17 -5.30
N ALA A 287 -5.96 11.35 -5.61
CA ALA A 287 -6.74 12.22 -4.74
C ALA A 287 -7.46 13.25 -5.63
N ASP A 288 -8.45 13.95 -5.09
CA ASP A 288 -9.08 15.08 -5.78
C ASP A 288 -8.16 16.31 -5.61
N PHE A 289 -7.29 16.57 -6.59
CA PHE A 289 -6.34 17.68 -6.56
C PHE A 289 -6.97 18.96 -7.12
N ASN A 290 -7.92 18.83 -8.05
CA ASN A 290 -8.59 19.95 -8.72
C ASN A 290 -9.90 20.40 -8.02
N ASN A 291 -10.32 19.69 -6.97
CA ASN A 291 -11.57 19.86 -6.22
C ASN A 291 -12.84 19.74 -7.09
N ASP A 292 -12.82 18.92 -8.13
CA ASP A 292 -13.97 18.65 -9.00
C ASP A 292 -14.89 17.54 -8.47
N GLY A 293 -14.51 16.91 -7.36
CA GLY A 293 -15.24 15.84 -6.70
C GLY A 293 -14.92 14.45 -7.26
N LEU A 294 -13.98 14.33 -8.21
CA LEU A 294 -13.41 13.08 -8.68
C LEU A 294 -11.91 13.02 -8.35
N PRO A 295 -11.35 11.84 -8.05
CA PRO A 295 -9.93 11.69 -7.85
C PRO A 295 -9.15 11.87 -9.16
N ASP A 296 -8.17 12.77 -9.19
CA ASP A 296 -7.12 12.77 -10.20
C ASP A 296 -6.08 11.67 -9.93
N VAL A 297 -5.24 11.40 -10.93
CA VAL A 297 -4.22 10.36 -10.89
C VAL A 297 -2.87 10.98 -11.28
N PHE A 298 -1.89 10.88 -10.38
CA PHE A 298 -0.48 11.20 -10.64
C PHE A 298 0.32 9.93 -10.79
N GLU A 299 1.16 9.89 -11.82
CA GLU A 299 2.02 8.75 -12.15
C GLU A 299 3.43 8.95 -11.59
N ILE A 300 4.00 7.89 -11.02
CA ILE A 300 5.40 7.87 -10.57
C ILE A 300 6.18 6.95 -11.51
N ASN A 301 7.16 7.50 -12.22
CA ASN A 301 8.03 6.80 -13.17
C ASN A 301 9.42 6.52 -12.60
N HIS A 302 10.06 5.43 -13.07
CA HIS A 302 11.43 5.09 -12.65
C HIS A 302 12.52 5.96 -13.30
N ALA A 303 12.19 6.84 -14.25
CA ALA A 303 13.18 7.42 -15.18
C ALA A 303 13.08 8.91 -15.51
N ASP A 304 12.05 9.67 -15.11
CA ASP A 304 12.01 11.11 -15.41
C ASP A 304 11.44 11.93 -14.24
N ASN A 305 12.20 12.94 -13.80
CA ASN A 305 11.83 13.95 -12.80
C ASN A 305 10.78 14.97 -13.32
N ASN A 306 9.76 14.53 -14.07
CA ASN A 306 8.73 15.41 -14.61
C ASN A 306 7.32 14.88 -14.36
#